data_AF-A0A7Y0EP88-F1
#
_entry.id   AF-A0A7Y0EP88-F1
#
_cell.length_a   1.000
_cell.length_b   1.000
_cell.length_c   1.000
_cell.angle_alpha   90.00
_cell.angle_beta   90.00
_cell.angle_gamma   90.00
#
_symmetry.space_group_name_H-M   'P 1'
#
loop_
_entity.id
_entity.type
_entity.pdbx_description
1 polymer ?
#
loop_
_entity_poly.entity_id
_entity_poly.type
_entity_poly.pdbx_seq_one_letter_code
_entity_poly.pdbx_strand_id
1 'polypeptide(L)'
;MKTTGDDMAKFMIAHLNHGTYGYGNTSILNKDTIDDMHKKHFPLDKNIPGVCYGLTENYINGVKVLSQGGNNYGFNSVLNLIPEDSLGFFISTNGNSGASVCSSISMQFINKYYPQTKPQITKSTDNNFTKSDLKKLEGTYQSIRYPKNELGKLILLFTPTLQIGNKSDTLILKYPGGEDIYKEIEPLIFRNVKKGDTLTFQANEQGNISYLLTAGSSAAFEKVKWYENPALHKIIFMIFSVLFLFMSIIMILLKFKKKIVEEPVRFKYCRWIIFSVSILNLIFLLGMAKEGIALFSALPFVPDLLPAIKRLLIIPIVTTIFSLGLLISTCVYWNKEKTDFSKNVCTIVICCVFLIFSVFLNYWNLLGFKF
;
A
#
# COMPACT_ATOMS: atom_id res chain seq x y z
N MET A 1 0.83 23.63 7.38
CA MET A 1 -0.04 24.62 8.06
C MET A 1 -0.34 24.14 9.47
N LYS A 2 -0.35 25.05 10.46
CA LYS A 2 -0.83 24.78 11.83
C LYS A 2 -2.05 25.66 12.07
N THR A 3 -3.05 25.16 12.80
CA THR A 3 -4.35 25.82 12.97
C THR A 3 -5.03 25.35 14.26
N THR A 4 -6.17 25.95 14.61
CA THR A 4 -7.00 25.60 15.77
C THR A 4 -8.42 25.25 15.34
N GLY A 5 -9.21 24.69 16.27
CA GLY A 5 -10.64 24.45 16.04
C GLY A 5 -11.39 25.74 15.74
N ASP A 6 -11.09 26.82 16.46
CA ASP A 6 -11.71 28.13 16.27
C ASP A 6 -11.40 28.70 14.89
N ASP A 7 -10.15 28.65 14.43
CA ASP A 7 -9.79 29.14 13.10
C ASP A 7 -10.49 28.34 11.99
N MET A 8 -10.57 27.02 12.15
CA MET A 8 -11.28 26.16 11.22
C MET A 8 -12.80 26.38 11.26
N ALA A 9 -13.39 26.73 12.41
CA ALA A 9 -14.79 27.12 12.49
C ALA A 9 -15.09 28.38 11.67
N LYS A 10 -14.21 29.39 11.72
CA LYS A 10 -14.33 30.60 10.90
C LYS A 10 -14.22 30.28 9.41
N PHE A 11 -13.27 29.43 9.05
CA PHE A 11 -13.10 28.94 7.68
C PHE A 11 -14.33 28.18 7.18
N MET A 12 -14.92 27.31 8.00
CA MET A 12 -16.16 26.60 7.69
C MET A 12 -17.33 27.55 7.49
N ILE A 13 -17.52 28.53 8.39
CA ILE A 13 -18.59 29.52 8.27
C ILE A 13 -18.44 30.29 6.96
N ALA A 14 -17.24 30.72 6.59
CA ALA A 14 -17.02 31.38 5.32
C ALA A 14 -17.38 30.48 4.12
N HIS A 15 -17.01 29.20 4.15
CA HIS A 15 -17.38 28.26 3.08
C HIS A 15 -18.88 28.01 2.98
N LEU A 16 -19.59 27.95 4.11
CA LEU A 16 -21.02 27.67 4.16
C LEU A 16 -21.86 28.92 3.91
N ASN A 17 -21.30 30.12 4.15
CA ASN A 17 -21.95 31.40 3.96
C ASN A 17 -21.41 32.15 2.73
N HIS A 18 -21.17 31.41 1.64
CA HIS A 18 -20.81 31.94 0.31
C HIS A 18 -19.63 32.92 0.28
N GLY A 19 -18.62 32.69 1.12
CA GLY A 19 -17.39 33.47 1.17
C GLY A 19 -17.44 34.66 2.12
N THR A 20 -18.46 34.74 2.99
CA THR A 20 -18.61 35.84 3.95
C THR A 20 -18.44 35.38 5.40
N TYR A 21 -17.83 36.23 6.24
CA TYR A 21 -17.62 35.93 7.66
C TYR A 21 -17.66 37.21 8.52
N GLY A 22 -18.14 37.09 9.76
CA GLY A 22 -18.09 38.15 10.78
C GLY A 22 -19.30 39.09 10.82
N TYR A 23 -19.24 40.10 11.70
CA TYR A 23 -20.32 41.07 11.87
C TYR A 23 -20.43 41.97 10.63
N GLY A 24 -21.60 41.95 9.97
CA GLY A 24 -21.82 42.69 8.71
C GLY A 24 -21.54 41.89 7.43
N ASN A 25 -21.34 40.56 7.49
CA ASN A 25 -21.10 39.68 6.33
C ASN A 25 -19.93 40.17 5.44
N THR A 26 -18.78 40.48 6.04
CA THR A 26 -17.58 40.86 5.30
C THR A 26 -17.22 39.77 4.30
N SER A 27 -17.21 40.12 3.01
CA SER A 27 -16.84 39.22 1.92
C SER A 27 -15.33 39.00 1.91
N ILE A 28 -14.89 37.77 2.17
CA ILE A 28 -13.49 37.35 2.09
C ILE A 28 -13.19 36.56 0.82
N LEU A 29 -14.21 35.94 0.22
CA LEU A 29 -14.17 35.26 -1.08
C LEU A 29 -15.45 35.58 -1.86
N ASN A 30 -15.37 35.63 -3.19
CA ASN A 30 -16.55 35.76 -4.03
C ASN A 30 -17.38 34.47 -3.94
N LYS A 31 -18.71 34.60 -4.03
CA LYS A 31 -19.62 33.46 -4.07
C LYS A 31 -19.25 32.46 -5.17
N ASP A 32 -19.00 32.94 -6.38
CA ASP A 32 -18.63 32.10 -7.52
C ASP A 32 -17.36 31.28 -7.26
N THR A 33 -16.42 31.83 -6.48
CA THR A 33 -15.21 31.10 -6.06
C THR A 33 -15.54 29.96 -5.09
N ILE A 34 -16.46 30.17 -4.15
CA ILE A 34 -16.92 29.10 -3.25
C ILE A 34 -17.66 28.01 -4.03
N ASP A 35 -18.54 28.41 -4.94
CA ASP A 35 -19.30 27.48 -5.78
C ASP A 35 -18.35 26.64 -6.64
N ASP A 36 -17.32 27.25 -7.22
CA ASP A 36 -16.25 26.54 -7.92
C ASP A 36 -15.43 25.64 -6.98
N MET A 37 -15.13 26.05 -5.75
CA MET A 37 -14.43 25.20 -4.79
C MET A 37 -15.24 23.96 -4.38
N HIS A 38 -16.57 24.08 -4.33
CA HIS A 38 -17.49 23.01 -3.96
C HIS A 38 -17.89 22.12 -5.14
N LYS A 39 -17.73 22.63 -6.37
CA LYS A 39 -18.03 21.91 -7.61
C LYS A 39 -17.06 20.76 -7.84
N LYS A 40 -17.59 19.66 -8.35
CA LYS A 40 -16.80 18.50 -8.80
C LYS A 40 -16.03 18.86 -10.07
N HIS A 41 -14.70 18.78 -10.01
CA HIS A 41 -13.81 19.10 -11.15
C HIS A 41 -13.17 17.86 -11.76
N PHE A 42 -12.82 16.87 -10.92
CA PHE A 42 -12.18 15.64 -11.39
C PHE A 42 -12.94 14.41 -10.88
N PRO A 43 -13.91 13.89 -11.65
CA PRO A 43 -14.48 12.57 -11.42
C PRO A 43 -13.57 11.50 -12.05
N LEU A 44 -13.03 10.57 -11.25
CA LEU A 44 -12.40 9.36 -11.80
C LEU A 44 -13.40 8.52 -12.60
N ASP A 45 -14.68 8.57 -12.21
CA ASP A 45 -15.83 8.00 -12.90
C ASP A 45 -17.08 8.84 -12.61
N LYS A 46 -18.04 8.89 -13.54
CA LYS A 46 -19.29 9.66 -13.35
C LYS A 46 -20.12 9.17 -12.16
N ASN A 47 -19.97 7.90 -11.78
CA ASN A 47 -20.75 7.22 -10.74
C ASN A 47 -20.08 7.22 -9.37
N ILE A 48 -18.87 7.80 -9.26
CA ILE A 48 -18.13 7.92 -8.01
C ILE A 48 -18.05 9.39 -7.61
N PRO A 49 -18.14 9.71 -6.30
CA PRO A 49 -17.89 11.05 -5.80
C PRO A 49 -16.49 11.55 -6.23
N GLY A 50 -16.39 12.83 -6.57
CA GLY A 50 -15.18 13.37 -7.21
C GLY A 50 -14.32 14.24 -6.31
N VAL A 51 -13.24 14.76 -6.91
CA VAL A 51 -12.39 15.78 -6.29
C VAL A 51 -12.88 17.17 -6.68
N CYS A 52 -13.00 18.05 -5.69
CA CYS A 52 -13.28 19.48 -5.84
C CYS A 52 -11.98 20.28 -5.60
N TYR A 53 -12.01 21.61 -5.60
CA TYR A 53 -10.80 22.38 -5.30
C TYR A 53 -10.52 22.43 -3.80
N GLY A 54 -9.55 21.62 -3.35
CA GLY A 54 -9.13 21.53 -1.95
C GLY A 54 -10.04 20.68 -1.05
N LEU A 55 -11.08 20.07 -1.63
CA LEU A 55 -12.06 19.22 -0.95
C LEU A 55 -12.31 17.95 -1.77
N THR A 56 -12.88 16.95 -1.13
CA THR A 56 -13.38 15.73 -1.76
C THR A 56 -14.87 15.60 -1.51
N GLU A 57 -15.63 15.27 -2.54
CA GLU A 57 -17.06 15.00 -2.41
C GLU A 57 -17.28 13.56 -1.96
N ASN A 58 -18.25 13.34 -1.07
CA ASN A 58 -18.71 12.03 -0.63
C ASN A 58 -20.22 12.03 -0.42
N TYR A 59 -20.83 10.85 -0.47
CA TYR A 59 -22.23 10.65 -0.11
C TYR A 59 -22.33 9.59 0.99
N ILE A 60 -22.83 9.99 2.16
CA ILE A 60 -23.01 9.10 3.31
C ILE A 60 -24.48 9.17 3.70
N ASN A 61 -25.17 8.03 3.74
CA ASN A 61 -26.62 7.94 3.95
C ASN A 61 -27.44 8.81 2.97
N GLY A 62 -26.90 9.09 1.78
CA GLY A 62 -27.51 9.97 0.78
C GLY A 62 -27.26 11.46 0.96
N VAL A 63 -26.57 11.88 2.03
CA VAL A 63 -26.19 13.27 2.27
C VAL A 63 -24.86 13.56 1.59
N LYS A 64 -24.80 14.67 0.83
CA LYS A 64 -23.55 15.15 0.24
C LYS A 64 -22.68 15.79 1.32
N VAL A 65 -21.47 15.26 1.47
CA VAL A 65 -20.45 15.76 2.40
C VAL A 65 -19.22 16.17 1.59
N LEU A 66 -18.76 17.41 1.79
CA LEU A 66 -17.46 17.85 1.28
C LEU A 66 -16.43 17.72 2.41
N SER A 67 -15.37 16.97 2.18
CA SER A 67 -14.40 16.61 3.21
C SER A 67 -12.97 16.92 2.79
N GLN A 68 -12.13 17.23 3.77
CA GLN A 68 -10.68 17.24 3.58
C GLN A 68 -9.99 16.63 4.79
N GLY A 69 -9.17 15.61 4.52
CA GLY A 69 -8.34 14.96 5.54
C GLY A 69 -6.98 15.66 5.69
N GLY A 70 -6.52 15.78 6.93
CA GLY A 70 -5.16 16.15 7.27
C GLY A 70 -4.45 15.00 7.94
N ASN A 71 -3.27 14.63 7.44
CA ASN A 71 -2.38 13.69 8.11
C ASN A 71 -0.97 14.28 8.03
N ASN A 72 -0.43 14.65 9.19
CA ASN A 72 0.92 15.15 9.28
C ASN A 72 1.51 14.76 10.62
N TYR A 73 2.61 14.01 10.56
CA TYR A 73 3.38 13.51 11.69
C TYR A 73 2.66 13.51 13.07
N GLY A 74 1.77 12.53 13.28
CA GLY A 74 1.17 12.26 14.60
C GLY A 74 -0.10 13.06 14.83
N PHE A 75 -0.36 14.02 13.94
CA PHE A 75 -1.58 14.78 13.87
C PHE A 75 -2.48 14.23 12.77
N ASN A 76 -3.74 14.00 13.13
CA ASN A 76 -4.78 13.64 12.19
C ASN A 76 -5.93 14.62 12.37
N SER A 77 -6.42 15.15 11.27
CA SER A 77 -7.59 16.00 11.25
C SER A 77 -8.53 15.65 10.11
N VAL A 78 -9.79 16.02 10.27
CA VAL A 78 -10.77 15.97 9.21
C VAL A 78 -11.67 17.19 9.30
N LEU A 79 -11.86 17.83 8.17
CA LEU A 79 -12.87 18.84 7.92
C LEU A 79 -14.02 18.19 7.18
N ASN A 80 -15.26 18.39 7.63
CA ASN A 80 -16.47 18.00 6.90
C ASN A 80 -17.43 19.18 6.81
N LEU A 81 -17.99 19.40 5.63
CA LEU A 81 -19.01 20.39 5.31
C LEU A 81 -20.23 19.69 4.73
N ILE A 82 -21.42 20.12 5.16
CA ILE A 82 -22.72 19.75 4.60
C ILE A 82 -23.37 21.05 4.14
N PRO A 83 -23.10 21.48 2.90
CA PRO A 83 -23.52 22.81 2.42
C PRO A 83 -25.04 23.01 2.45
N GLU A 84 -25.82 21.96 2.13
CA GLU A 84 -27.29 22.02 2.09
C GLU A 84 -27.90 22.40 3.44
N ASP A 85 -27.26 21.99 4.54
CA ASP A 85 -27.74 22.24 5.90
C ASP A 85 -26.96 23.36 6.62
N SER A 86 -26.08 24.07 5.89
CA SER A 86 -25.17 25.09 6.47
C SER A 86 -24.40 24.58 7.70
N LEU A 87 -24.00 23.30 7.67
CA LEU A 87 -23.36 22.62 8.79
C LEU A 87 -21.92 22.24 8.45
N GLY A 88 -21.01 22.40 9.42
CA GLY A 88 -19.64 21.93 9.30
C GLY A 88 -19.08 21.51 10.65
N PHE A 89 -18.17 20.54 10.64
CA PHE A 89 -17.41 20.17 11.81
C PHE A 89 -15.97 19.83 11.46
N PHE A 90 -15.07 20.15 12.39
CA PHE A 90 -13.65 19.91 12.28
C PHE A 90 -13.17 19.13 13.49
N ILE A 91 -12.39 18.09 13.25
CA ILE A 91 -11.77 17.25 14.29
C ILE A 91 -10.28 17.32 14.07
N SER A 92 -9.51 17.55 15.13
CA SER A 92 -8.05 17.50 15.11
C SER A 92 -7.55 16.74 16.34
N THR A 93 -6.62 15.83 16.12
CA THR A 93 -6.10 14.91 17.13
C THR A 93 -4.59 14.80 16.97
N ASN A 94 -3.89 14.49 18.07
CA ASN A 94 -2.43 14.36 18.12
C ASN A 94 -1.96 13.02 18.73
N GLY A 95 -2.79 11.98 18.65
CA GLY A 95 -2.53 10.65 19.20
C GLY A 95 -2.48 9.56 18.14
N ASN A 96 -1.87 8.43 18.48
CA ASN A 96 -1.63 7.31 17.55
C ASN A 96 -2.91 6.75 16.88
N SER A 97 -4.07 6.89 17.52
CA SER A 97 -5.38 6.46 16.96
C SER A 97 -6.16 7.59 16.30
N GLY A 98 -5.52 8.73 16.02
CA GLY A 98 -6.19 9.95 15.55
C GLY A 98 -6.98 9.79 14.26
N ALA A 99 -6.45 9.05 13.28
CA ALA A 99 -7.15 8.75 12.03
C ALA A 99 -8.46 7.98 12.28
N SER A 100 -8.41 6.95 13.15
CA SER A 100 -9.58 6.16 13.52
C SER A 100 -10.63 6.99 14.26
N VAL A 101 -10.20 7.90 15.13
CA VAL A 101 -11.10 8.85 15.83
C VAL A 101 -11.79 9.77 14.82
N CYS A 102 -11.03 10.39 13.91
CA CYS A 102 -11.58 11.27 12.87
C CYS A 102 -12.63 10.55 12.02
N SER A 103 -12.31 9.33 11.55
CA SER A 103 -13.25 8.54 10.74
C SER A 103 -14.47 8.08 11.53
N SER A 104 -14.28 7.57 12.76
CA SER A 104 -15.36 6.97 13.56
C SER A 104 -16.35 8.02 14.04
N ILE A 105 -15.87 9.17 14.51
CA ILE A 105 -16.75 10.26 14.96
C ILE A 105 -17.51 10.83 13.77
N SER A 106 -16.86 11.04 12.62
CA SER A 106 -17.55 11.53 11.42
C SER A 106 -18.69 10.59 11.01
N MET A 107 -18.42 9.28 10.96
CA MET A 107 -19.43 8.29 10.61
C MET A 107 -20.56 8.21 11.64
N GLN A 108 -20.23 8.22 12.94
CA GLN A 108 -21.25 8.22 14.01
C GLN A 108 -22.11 9.47 14.00
N PHE A 109 -21.52 10.63 13.72
CA PHE A 109 -22.26 11.90 13.60
C PHE A 109 -23.29 11.80 12.47
N ILE A 110 -22.85 11.41 11.27
CA ILE A 110 -23.76 11.27 10.12
C ILE A 110 -24.84 10.22 10.39
N ASN A 111 -24.48 9.05 10.95
CA ASN A 111 -25.47 8.02 11.27
C ASN A 111 -26.51 8.45 12.31
N LYS A 112 -26.13 9.32 13.25
CA LYS A 112 -27.02 9.80 14.30
C LYS A 112 -27.96 10.91 13.81
N TYR A 113 -27.44 11.89 13.08
CA TYR A 113 -28.20 13.10 12.69
C TYR A 113 -28.78 13.02 11.28
N TYR A 114 -28.20 12.20 10.42
CA TYR A 114 -28.66 11.91 9.07
C TYR A 114 -28.84 10.39 8.90
N PRO A 115 -29.69 9.75 9.73
CA PRO A 115 -29.91 8.32 9.63
C PRO A 115 -30.51 8.00 8.26
N GLN A 116 -30.07 6.89 7.67
CA GLN A 116 -30.61 6.42 6.42
C GLN A 116 -32.09 6.02 6.61
N THR A 117 -33.01 6.83 6.09
CA THR A 117 -34.47 6.61 6.26
C THR A 117 -35.06 5.63 5.25
N LYS A 118 -34.35 5.32 4.15
CA LYS A 118 -34.71 4.29 3.16
C LYS A 118 -33.47 3.56 2.64
N PRO A 119 -33.52 2.24 2.41
CA PRO A 119 -32.48 1.54 1.65
C PRO A 119 -32.29 2.24 0.30
N GLN A 120 -31.06 2.66 -0.02
CA GLN A 120 -30.74 3.32 -1.31
C GLN A 120 -30.75 2.36 -2.51
N ILE A 121 -31.20 1.13 -2.30
CA ILE A 121 -31.78 0.35 -3.39
C ILE A 121 -33.15 0.97 -3.69
N THR A 122 -33.15 2.17 -4.30
CA THR A 122 -34.19 2.45 -5.28
C THR A 122 -34.16 1.25 -6.20
N LYS A 123 -35.28 0.51 -6.22
CA LYS A 123 -35.50 -0.58 -7.16
C LYS A 123 -34.88 -0.13 -8.48
N SER A 124 -33.81 -0.79 -8.93
CA SER A 124 -33.47 -0.72 -10.33
C SER A 124 -34.70 -1.27 -11.03
N THR A 125 -35.52 -0.36 -11.54
CA THR A 125 -36.44 -0.61 -12.63
C THR A 125 -35.60 -1.19 -13.75
N ASP A 126 -35.93 -2.44 -14.09
CA ASP A 126 -35.40 -3.25 -15.19
C ASP A 126 -34.00 -3.86 -15.04
N ASN A 127 -33.99 -5.17 -14.80
CA ASN A 127 -32.88 -6.09 -15.01
C ASN A 127 -32.52 -6.25 -16.53
N ASN A 128 -32.57 -5.17 -17.31
CA ASN A 128 -32.36 -5.19 -18.77
C ASN A 128 -30.93 -4.77 -19.16
N PHE A 129 -29.93 -5.12 -18.36
CA PHE A 129 -28.53 -4.96 -18.76
C PHE A 129 -27.81 -6.31 -18.72
N THR A 130 -26.81 -6.44 -19.59
CA THR A 130 -25.94 -7.62 -19.57
C THR A 130 -25.04 -7.50 -18.35
N LYS A 131 -25.23 -8.41 -17.39
CA LYS A 131 -24.43 -8.46 -16.16
C LYS A 131 -22.95 -8.67 -16.46
N SER A 132 -22.10 -8.10 -15.62
CA SER A 132 -20.66 -8.31 -15.70
C SER A 132 -20.31 -9.74 -15.30
N ASP A 133 -19.27 -10.29 -15.94
CA ASP A 133 -18.68 -11.54 -15.48
C ASP A 133 -17.91 -11.29 -14.18
N LEU A 134 -18.57 -11.58 -13.04
CA LEU A 134 -18.02 -11.34 -11.72
C LEU A 134 -16.67 -12.06 -11.51
N LYS A 135 -16.42 -13.19 -12.18
CA LYS A 135 -15.12 -13.89 -12.08
C LYS A 135 -13.97 -13.05 -12.62
N LYS A 136 -14.20 -12.22 -13.63
CA LYS A 136 -13.18 -11.28 -14.16
C LYS A 136 -12.85 -10.16 -13.19
N LEU A 137 -13.74 -9.87 -12.23
CA LEU A 137 -13.57 -8.85 -11.20
C LEU A 137 -12.81 -9.38 -9.98
N GLU A 138 -12.72 -10.71 -9.80
CA GLU A 138 -12.06 -11.30 -8.64
C GLU A 138 -10.56 -11.03 -8.63
N GLY A 139 -10.02 -10.79 -7.44
CA GLY A 139 -8.59 -10.65 -7.23
C GLY A 139 -8.21 -9.70 -6.11
N THR A 140 -6.92 -9.40 -6.06
CA THR A 140 -6.31 -8.47 -5.11
C THR A 140 -6.17 -7.11 -5.77
N TYR A 141 -6.61 -6.07 -5.06
CA TYR A 141 -6.54 -4.68 -5.49
C TYR A 141 -5.70 -3.88 -4.50
N GLN A 142 -4.78 -3.07 -5.03
CA GLN A 142 -3.81 -2.29 -4.26
C GLN A 142 -3.92 -0.82 -4.61
N SER A 143 -3.87 0.05 -3.61
CA SER A 143 -3.89 1.49 -3.85
C SER A 143 -2.70 1.91 -4.73
N ILE A 144 -2.96 2.73 -5.74
CA ILE A 144 -1.92 3.25 -6.64
C ILE A 144 -1.06 4.36 -5.99
N ARG A 145 -1.43 4.80 -4.78
CA ARG A 145 -0.79 5.92 -4.08
C ARG A 145 0.42 5.42 -3.26
N TYR A 146 1.53 5.19 -3.94
CA TYR A 146 2.81 4.85 -3.33
C TYR A 146 3.99 5.24 -4.24
N PRO A 147 5.21 5.42 -3.69
CA PRO A 147 6.41 5.65 -4.50
C PRO A 147 6.79 4.40 -5.30
N LYS A 148 6.87 4.48 -6.63
CA LYS A 148 7.14 3.31 -7.50
C LYS A 148 8.63 2.98 -7.65
N ASN A 149 9.49 4.00 -7.74
CA ASN A 149 10.89 3.86 -8.15
C ASN A 149 11.91 4.09 -7.02
N GLU A 150 11.42 4.12 -5.78
CA GLU A 150 12.19 4.44 -4.58
C GLU A 150 11.94 3.39 -3.47
N LEU A 151 12.72 3.46 -2.40
CA LEU A 151 12.61 2.62 -1.21
C LEU A 151 11.22 2.66 -0.58
N GLY A 152 10.51 3.79 -0.74
CA GLY A 152 9.12 3.96 -0.29
C GLY A 152 8.15 2.91 -0.86
N LYS A 153 8.50 2.21 -1.95
CA LYS A 153 7.75 1.06 -2.46
C LYS A 153 7.50 -0.01 -1.39
N LEU A 154 8.40 -0.17 -0.42
CA LEU A 154 8.24 -1.12 0.69
C LEU A 154 6.96 -0.93 1.52
N ILE A 155 6.34 0.25 1.47
CA ILE A 155 5.06 0.51 2.15
C ILE A 155 3.97 -0.47 1.71
N LEU A 156 4.06 -1.03 0.49
CA LEU A 156 3.14 -2.04 -0.03
C LEU A 156 3.10 -3.32 0.81
N LEU A 157 4.19 -3.66 1.52
CA LEU A 157 4.24 -4.85 2.37
C LEU A 157 3.38 -4.69 3.64
N PHE A 158 3.19 -3.44 4.06
CA PHE A 158 2.47 -3.04 5.28
C PHE A 158 1.08 -2.47 4.98
N THR A 159 0.88 -1.94 3.78
CA THR A 159 -0.40 -1.39 3.33
C THR A 159 -1.36 -2.55 3.05
N PRO A 160 -2.57 -2.52 3.61
CA PRO A 160 -3.55 -3.54 3.32
C PRO A 160 -4.03 -3.48 1.88
N THR A 161 -4.35 -4.66 1.33
CA THR A 161 -5.00 -4.80 0.03
C THR A 161 -6.51 -4.96 0.20
N LEU A 162 -7.25 -4.64 -0.86
CA LEU A 162 -8.65 -4.98 -1.01
C LEU A 162 -8.75 -6.33 -1.72
N GLN A 163 -9.60 -7.23 -1.24
CA GLN A 163 -9.83 -8.52 -1.87
C GLN A 163 -11.26 -8.58 -2.41
N ILE A 164 -11.38 -8.79 -3.71
CA ILE A 164 -12.65 -8.96 -4.39
C ILE A 164 -12.87 -10.44 -4.62
N GLY A 165 -13.97 -10.96 -4.08
CA GLY A 165 -14.53 -12.26 -4.42
C GLY A 165 -15.97 -12.11 -4.87
N ASN A 166 -16.56 -13.19 -5.37
CA ASN A 166 -17.99 -13.24 -5.65
C ASN A 166 -18.69 -14.33 -4.85
N LYS A 167 -20.02 -14.19 -4.72
CA LYS A 167 -20.89 -15.26 -4.22
C LYS A 167 -22.24 -15.16 -4.92
N SER A 168 -22.54 -16.14 -5.76
CA SER A 168 -23.76 -16.14 -6.58
C SER A 168 -23.82 -14.90 -7.50
N ASP A 169 -24.64 -13.91 -7.15
CA ASP A 169 -24.89 -12.69 -7.93
C ASP A 169 -24.44 -11.41 -7.20
N THR A 170 -23.65 -11.58 -6.14
CA THR A 170 -23.10 -10.46 -5.37
C THR A 170 -21.59 -10.48 -5.36
N LEU A 171 -21.04 -9.28 -5.25
CA LEU A 171 -19.62 -9.03 -5.11
C LEU A 171 -19.31 -8.80 -3.64
N ILE A 172 -18.26 -9.44 -3.15
CA ILE A 172 -17.79 -9.34 -1.77
C ILE A 172 -16.45 -8.61 -1.79
N LEU A 173 -16.43 -7.41 -1.21
CA LEU A 173 -15.22 -6.64 -0.98
C LEU A 173 -14.76 -6.90 0.46
N LYS A 174 -13.60 -7.51 0.63
CA LYS A 174 -12.96 -7.68 1.94
C LYS A 174 -11.83 -6.68 2.12
N TYR A 175 -11.78 -6.08 3.30
CA TYR A 175 -10.77 -5.10 3.71
C TYR A 175 -10.40 -5.33 5.19
N PRO A 176 -9.33 -4.72 5.70
CA PRO A 176 -8.98 -4.88 7.11
C PRO A 176 -10.11 -4.41 8.02
N GLY A 177 -10.60 -5.31 8.88
CA GLY A 177 -11.65 -5.00 9.84
C GLY A 177 -13.08 -5.23 9.34
N GLY A 178 -13.28 -5.72 8.11
CA GLY A 178 -14.63 -6.08 7.66
C GLY A 178 -14.76 -6.53 6.22
N GLU A 179 -16.01 -6.76 5.83
CA GLU A 179 -16.39 -7.03 4.45
C GLU A 179 -17.70 -6.31 4.13
N ASP A 180 -17.82 -5.89 2.89
CA ASP A 180 -19.01 -5.27 2.33
C ASP A 180 -19.55 -6.10 1.15
N ILE A 181 -20.87 -6.13 1.04
CA ILE A 181 -21.56 -6.86 -0.02
C ILE A 181 -22.17 -5.85 -0.99
N TYR A 182 -21.90 -6.05 -2.26
CA TYR A 182 -22.38 -5.21 -3.33
C TYR A 182 -23.23 -5.99 -4.33
N LYS A 183 -24.23 -5.30 -4.90
CA LYS A 183 -25.04 -5.79 -6.00
C LYS A 183 -24.79 -4.93 -7.24
N GLU A 184 -24.66 -5.57 -8.39
CA GLU A 184 -24.52 -4.86 -9.66
C GLU A 184 -25.82 -4.12 -9.99
N ILE A 185 -25.70 -2.85 -10.37
CA ILE A 185 -26.83 -1.99 -10.76
C ILE A 185 -26.76 -1.56 -12.22
N GLU A 186 -25.55 -1.52 -12.80
CA GLU A 186 -25.23 -1.29 -14.20
C GLU A 186 -23.91 -2.04 -14.50
N PRO A 187 -23.56 -2.34 -15.77
CA PRO A 187 -22.29 -2.99 -16.10
C PRO A 187 -21.10 -2.33 -15.41
N LEU A 188 -20.34 -3.11 -14.63
CA LEU A 188 -19.18 -2.70 -13.84
C LEU A 188 -19.46 -1.74 -12.66
N ILE A 189 -20.73 -1.41 -12.40
CA ILE A 189 -21.14 -0.47 -11.35
C ILE A 189 -21.97 -1.22 -10.30
N PHE A 190 -21.51 -1.09 -9.06
CA PHE A 190 -21.96 -1.87 -7.93
C PHE A 190 -22.41 -0.96 -6.80
N ARG A 191 -23.52 -1.32 -6.13
CA ARG A 191 -24.03 -0.60 -4.96
C ARG A 191 -24.00 -1.48 -3.72
N ASN A 192 -23.50 -0.93 -2.62
CA ASN A 192 -23.45 -1.61 -1.35
C ASN A 192 -24.87 -1.86 -0.83
N VAL A 193 -25.15 -3.10 -0.40
CA VAL A 193 -26.48 -3.52 0.06
C VAL A 193 -26.90 -2.84 1.38
N LYS A 194 -25.94 -2.51 2.24
CA LYS A 194 -26.19 -1.89 3.55
C LYS A 194 -25.99 -0.38 3.53
N LYS A 195 -24.84 0.09 3.03
CA LYS A 195 -24.41 1.50 3.12
C LYS A 195 -24.91 2.36 1.96
N GLY A 196 -25.27 1.75 0.83
CA GLY A 196 -25.71 2.46 -0.38
C GLY A 196 -24.60 3.12 -1.20
N ASP A 197 -23.35 3.10 -0.74
CA ASP A 197 -22.21 3.63 -1.47
C ASP A 197 -21.91 2.83 -2.74
N THR A 198 -21.29 3.52 -3.71
CA THR A 198 -21.04 2.98 -5.05
C THR A 198 -19.58 2.59 -5.21
N LEU A 199 -19.39 1.50 -5.95
CA LEU A 199 -18.12 0.92 -6.31
C LEU A 199 -18.15 0.67 -7.82
N THR A 200 -17.08 1.03 -8.53
CA THR A 200 -17.02 0.82 -9.98
C THR A 200 -15.67 0.23 -10.40
N PHE A 201 -15.68 -0.56 -11.46
CA PHE A 201 -14.49 -1.09 -12.09
C PHE A 201 -14.23 -0.40 -13.42
N GLN A 202 -12.95 -0.12 -13.70
CA GLN A 202 -12.53 0.37 -15.00
C GLN A 202 -11.72 -0.69 -15.73
N ALA A 203 -12.05 -0.88 -17.00
CA ALA A 203 -11.28 -1.68 -17.93
C ALA A 203 -10.23 -0.82 -18.63
N ASN A 204 -9.11 -1.42 -18.99
CA ASN A 204 -8.13 -0.82 -19.88
C ASN A 204 -8.60 -0.87 -21.35
N GLU A 205 -7.80 -0.30 -22.25
CA GLU A 205 -8.10 -0.27 -23.71
C GLU A 205 -8.31 -1.66 -24.33
N GLN A 206 -7.80 -2.71 -23.69
CA GLN A 206 -7.91 -4.10 -24.15
C GLN A 206 -9.15 -4.81 -23.55
N GLY A 207 -9.98 -4.11 -22.78
CA GLY A 207 -11.16 -4.67 -22.11
C GLY A 207 -10.85 -5.46 -20.83
N ASN A 208 -9.61 -5.44 -20.35
CA ASN A 208 -9.22 -6.10 -19.10
C ASN A 208 -9.42 -5.16 -17.91
N ILE A 209 -9.98 -5.67 -16.82
CA ILE A 209 -10.23 -4.90 -15.60
C ILE A 209 -8.90 -4.49 -14.96
N SER A 210 -8.65 -3.18 -14.91
CA SER A 210 -7.39 -2.60 -14.41
C SER A 210 -7.56 -1.88 -13.08
N TYR A 211 -8.67 -1.18 -12.87
CA TYR A 211 -8.89 -0.38 -11.66
C TYR A 211 -10.21 -0.68 -10.97
N LEU A 212 -10.20 -0.48 -9.66
CA LEU A 212 -11.32 -0.43 -8.75
C LEU A 212 -11.37 0.96 -8.13
N LEU A 213 -12.53 1.59 -8.19
CA LEU A 213 -12.80 2.90 -7.61
C LEU A 213 -13.92 2.75 -6.56
N THR A 214 -13.70 3.35 -5.40
CA THR A 214 -14.65 3.32 -4.28
C THR A 214 -15.04 4.74 -3.90
N ALA A 215 -16.31 4.98 -3.61
CA ALA A 215 -16.73 6.21 -2.95
C ALA A 215 -15.94 6.43 -1.64
N GLY A 216 -15.70 7.68 -1.23
CA GLY A 216 -14.88 7.96 -0.04
C GLY A 216 -13.38 8.08 -0.28
N SER A 217 -12.86 7.53 -1.38
CA SER A 217 -11.42 7.45 -1.64
C SER A 217 -11.02 8.34 -2.82
N SER A 218 -10.03 9.21 -2.60
CA SER A 218 -9.34 9.93 -3.68
C SER A 218 -8.29 9.08 -4.40
N ALA A 219 -8.03 7.86 -3.93
CA ALA A 219 -7.12 6.91 -4.56
C ALA A 219 -7.87 5.81 -5.31
N ALA A 220 -7.42 5.52 -6.52
CA ALA A 220 -7.81 4.32 -7.25
C ALA A 220 -7.03 3.10 -6.74
N PHE A 221 -7.58 1.91 -6.95
CA PHE A 221 -6.92 0.64 -6.63
C PHE A 221 -6.68 -0.15 -7.91
N GLU A 222 -5.44 -0.50 -8.20
CA GLU A 222 -5.09 -1.31 -9.36
C GLU A 222 -5.22 -2.80 -9.05
N LYS A 223 -5.68 -3.57 -10.03
CA LYS A 223 -5.72 -5.03 -9.95
C LYS A 223 -4.30 -5.59 -10.01
N VAL A 224 -3.87 -6.23 -8.94
CA VAL A 224 -2.51 -6.73 -8.79
C VAL A 224 -2.39 -8.10 -9.42
N LYS A 225 -1.30 -8.32 -10.18
CA LYS A 225 -0.99 -9.64 -10.72
C LYS A 225 -0.55 -10.58 -9.59
N TRP A 226 -0.70 -11.89 -9.80
CA TRP A 226 -0.36 -12.88 -8.77
C TRP A 226 1.08 -12.74 -8.27
N TYR A 227 2.02 -12.39 -9.16
CA TYR A 227 3.44 -12.23 -8.85
C TYR A 227 3.79 -10.86 -8.26
N GLU A 228 2.86 -9.90 -8.20
CA GLU A 228 3.04 -8.58 -7.56
C GLU A 228 2.38 -8.53 -6.19
N ASN A 229 1.69 -9.61 -5.78
CA ASN A 229 0.93 -9.67 -4.54
C ASN A 229 1.85 -9.47 -3.31
N PRO A 230 1.62 -8.46 -2.46
CA PRO A 230 2.46 -8.22 -1.28
C PRO A 230 2.54 -9.41 -0.31
N ALA A 231 1.50 -10.24 -0.21
CA ALA A 231 1.51 -11.43 0.63
C ALA A 231 2.52 -12.47 0.11
N LEU A 232 2.58 -12.67 -1.21
CA LEU A 232 3.58 -13.54 -1.84
C LEU A 232 5.00 -13.03 -1.56
N HIS A 233 5.23 -11.73 -1.69
CA HIS A 233 6.55 -11.16 -1.45
C HIS A 233 6.99 -11.27 0.02
N LYS A 234 6.06 -11.15 0.99
CA LYS A 234 6.35 -11.44 2.41
C LYS A 234 6.81 -12.89 2.62
N ILE A 235 6.15 -13.85 1.94
CA ILE A 235 6.55 -15.26 1.99
C ILE A 235 7.94 -15.44 1.35
N ILE A 236 8.22 -14.81 0.22
CA ILE A 236 9.53 -14.87 -0.44
C ILE A 236 10.64 -14.32 0.48
N PHE A 237 10.42 -13.18 1.13
CA PHE A 237 11.36 -12.65 2.14
C PHE A 237 11.61 -13.63 3.29
N MET A 238 10.56 -14.29 3.77
CA MET A 238 10.67 -15.31 4.82
C MET A 238 11.47 -16.54 4.35
N ILE A 239 11.20 -17.04 3.14
CA ILE A 239 11.93 -18.17 2.54
C ILE A 239 13.42 -17.84 2.43
N PHE A 240 13.79 -16.66 1.93
CA PHE A 240 15.20 -16.26 1.86
C PHE A 240 15.84 -16.14 3.25
N SER A 241 15.11 -15.64 4.25
CA SER A 241 15.61 -15.54 5.62
C SER A 241 15.91 -16.92 6.21
N VAL A 242 15.00 -17.88 6.05
CA VAL A 242 15.18 -19.26 6.51
C VAL A 242 16.31 -19.95 5.74
N LEU A 243 16.39 -19.73 4.42
CA LEU A 243 17.42 -20.31 3.56
C LEU A 243 18.82 -19.82 3.96
N PHE A 244 18.99 -18.51 4.20
CA PHE A 244 20.28 -17.97 4.63
C PHE A 244 20.67 -18.41 6.03
N LEU A 245 19.70 -18.51 6.96
CA LEU A 245 19.94 -19.10 8.27
C LEU A 245 20.43 -20.54 8.16
N PHE A 246 19.74 -21.36 7.36
CA PHE A 246 20.09 -22.77 7.15
C PHE A 246 21.47 -22.92 6.49
N MET A 247 21.77 -22.12 5.46
CA MET A 247 23.07 -22.09 4.81
C MET A 247 24.18 -21.71 5.80
N SER A 248 23.97 -20.68 6.63
CA SER A 248 24.92 -20.28 7.67
C SER A 248 25.19 -21.42 8.66
N ILE A 249 24.14 -22.12 9.13
CA ILE A 249 24.28 -23.25 10.05
C ILE A 249 25.04 -24.42 9.39
N ILE A 250 24.68 -24.79 8.15
CA ILE A 250 25.37 -25.86 7.43
C ILE A 250 26.86 -25.54 7.29
N MET A 251 27.22 -24.32 6.90
CA MET A 251 28.63 -23.94 6.72
C MET A 251 29.43 -24.04 8.03
N ILE A 252 28.79 -23.72 9.17
CA ILE A 252 29.38 -23.92 10.50
C ILE A 252 29.53 -25.42 10.81
N LEU A 253 28.50 -26.23 10.60
CA LEU A 253 28.54 -27.68 10.88
C LEU A 253 29.60 -28.40 10.02
N LEU A 254 29.75 -28.00 8.75
CA LEU A 254 30.79 -28.52 7.85
C LEU A 254 32.22 -28.12 8.26
N LYS A 255 32.39 -27.15 9.17
CA LYS A 255 33.68 -26.83 9.80
C LYS A 255 34.03 -27.83 10.91
N PHE A 256 33.04 -28.30 11.65
CA PHE A 256 33.22 -29.20 12.80
C PHE A 256 33.23 -30.69 12.44
N LYS A 257 32.74 -31.08 11.27
CA LYS A 257 32.92 -32.46 10.79
C LYS A 257 34.40 -32.82 10.66
N LYS A 258 34.86 -33.80 11.43
CA LYS A 258 36.18 -34.45 11.24
C LYS A 258 36.30 -34.93 9.80
N LYS A 259 37.38 -34.53 9.12
CA LYS A 259 37.62 -34.92 7.73
C LYS A 259 38.52 -36.15 7.67
N ILE A 260 38.08 -37.12 6.86
CA ILE A 260 38.85 -38.33 6.51
C ILE A 260 39.85 -38.02 5.38
N VAL A 261 39.61 -36.97 4.58
CA VAL A 261 40.43 -36.58 3.42
C VAL A 261 40.78 -35.09 3.46
N GLU A 262 42.02 -34.74 3.14
CA GLU A 262 42.46 -33.34 3.00
C GLU A 262 41.74 -32.67 1.81
N GLU A 263 41.06 -31.56 2.09
CA GLU A 263 40.34 -30.81 1.07
C GLU A 263 41.18 -29.62 0.57
N PRO A 264 41.19 -29.34 -0.75
CA PRO A 264 41.86 -28.17 -1.30
C PRO A 264 41.47 -26.87 -0.58
N VAL A 265 42.46 -26.01 -0.34
CA VAL A 265 42.28 -24.75 0.41
C VAL A 265 41.19 -23.85 -0.21
N ARG A 266 41.03 -23.88 -1.53
CA ARG A 266 39.97 -23.18 -2.29
C ARG A 266 38.56 -23.44 -1.73
N PHE A 267 38.21 -24.69 -1.44
CA PHE A 267 36.88 -25.02 -0.91
C PHE A 267 36.69 -24.54 0.54
N LYS A 268 37.77 -24.29 1.29
CA LYS A 268 37.69 -23.60 2.59
C LYS A 268 37.31 -22.13 2.40
N TYR A 269 37.91 -21.44 1.44
CA TYR A 269 37.56 -20.05 1.12
C TYR A 269 36.15 -19.92 0.57
N CYS A 270 35.72 -20.80 -0.34
CA CYS A 270 34.36 -20.78 -0.88
C CYS A 270 33.32 -20.93 0.24
N ARG A 271 33.53 -21.84 1.18
CA ARG A 271 32.64 -22.01 2.35
C ARG A 271 32.59 -20.76 3.23
N TRP A 272 33.73 -20.11 3.46
CA TRP A 272 33.77 -18.84 4.20
C TRP A 272 33.02 -17.72 3.47
N ILE A 273 33.20 -17.58 2.16
CA ILE A 273 32.48 -16.58 1.37
C ILE A 273 30.97 -16.85 1.41
N ILE A 274 30.55 -18.11 1.22
CA ILE A 274 29.12 -18.49 1.28
C ILE A 274 28.55 -18.20 2.67
N PHE A 275 29.27 -18.54 3.74
CA PHE A 275 28.88 -18.22 5.10
C PHE A 275 28.73 -16.72 5.33
N SER A 276 29.73 -15.93 4.91
CA SER A 276 29.75 -14.47 5.04
C SER A 276 28.63 -13.80 4.25
N VAL A 277 28.38 -14.22 3.01
CA VAL A 277 27.27 -13.70 2.20
C VAL A 277 25.93 -14.07 2.83
N SER A 278 25.76 -15.31 3.29
CA SER A 278 24.51 -15.76 3.93
C SER A 278 24.22 -14.98 5.21
N ILE A 279 25.21 -14.82 6.11
CA ILE A 279 25.00 -14.10 7.36
C ILE A 279 24.76 -12.61 7.13
N LEU A 280 25.45 -11.99 6.17
CA LEU A 280 25.24 -10.59 5.81
C LEU A 280 23.82 -10.38 5.24
N ASN A 281 23.37 -11.23 4.32
CA ASN A 281 22.00 -11.15 3.80
C ASN A 281 20.95 -11.39 4.88
N LEU A 282 21.22 -12.29 5.83
CA LEU A 282 20.32 -12.50 6.98
C LEU A 282 20.26 -11.27 7.89
N ILE A 283 21.41 -10.65 8.21
CA ILE A 283 21.48 -9.39 8.96
C ILE A 283 20.71 -8.29 8.24
N PHE A 284 20.87 -8.19 6.91
CA PHE A 284 20.13 -7.25 6.08
C PHE A 284 18.63 -7.46 6.19
N LEU A 285 18.14 -8.70 6.01
CA LEU A 285 16.70 -9.00 6.06
C LEU A 285 16.09 -8.72 7.43
N LEU A 286 16.72 -9.20 8.51
CA LEU A 286 16.25 -8.97 9.87
C LEU A 286 16.34 -7.49 10.26
N GLY A 287 17.42 -6.82 9.88
CA GLY A 287 17.61 -5.39 10.07
C GLY A 287 16.54 -4.58 9.36
N MET A 288 16.30 -4.84 8.07
CA MET A 288 15.27 -4.16 7.28
C MET A 288 13.86 -4.44 7.81
N ALA A 289 13.57 -5.67 8.25
CA ALA A 289 12.29 -5.99 8.87
C ALA A 289 12.07 -5.18 10.16
N LYS A 290 13.08 -5.16 11.05
CA LYS A 290 13.03 -4.39 12.29
C LYS A 290 12.87 -2.89 12.03
N GLU A 291 13.74 -2.32 11.20
CA GLU A 291 13.72 -0.89 10.89
C GLU A 291 12.48 -0.51 10.06
N GLY A 292 11.95 -1.42 9.24
CA GLY A 292 10.71 -1.23 8.49
C GLY A 292 9.47 -1.21 9.39
N ILE A 293 9.40 -2.08 10.40
CA ILE A 293 8.35 -2.05 11.43
C ILE A 293 8.46 -0.74 12.23
N ALA A 294 9.67 -0.38 12.65
CA ALA A 294 9.91 0.86 13.38
C ALA A 294 9.50 2.08 12.53
N LEU A 295 9.95 2.14 11.27
CA LEU A 295 9.60 3.20 10.33
C LEU A 295 8.09 3.23 10.07
N PHE A 296 7.40 2.10 9.90
CA PHE A 296 5.95 2.10 9.72
C PHE A 296 5.20 2.62 10.96
N SER A 297 5.65 2.23 12.16
CA SER A 297 5.09 2.71 13.42
C SER A 297 5.40 4.20 13.69
N ALA A 298 6.55 4.67 13.20
CA ALA A 298 7.06 6.02 13.39
C ALA A 298 6.93 6.91 12.15
N LEU A 299 6.32 6.42 11.06
CA LEU A 299 6.04 7.12 9.81
C LEU A 299 5.21 8.38 10.08
N PRO A 300 4.28 8.37 11.05
CA PRO A 300 3.66 9.59 11.54
C PRO A 300 4.60 10.42 12.43
N PHE A 301 5.91 10.28 12.49
CA PHE A 301 6.72 11.10 13.42
C PHE A 301 8.11 11.45 12.90
N VAL A 302 8.59 10.81 11.83
CA VAL A 302 9.97 10.99 11.35
C VAL A 302 9.98 11.48 9.90
N PRO A 303 10.58 12.66 9.62
CA PRO A 303 10.67 13.21 8.27
C PRO A 303 11.78 12.57 7.42
N ASP A 304 12.80 11.99 8.06
CA ASP A 304 13.99 11.44 7.40
C ASP A 304 14.12 9.92 7.53
N LEU A 305 14.76 9.31 6.54
CA LEU A 305 15.09 7.89 6.60
C LEU A 305 16.10 7.61 7.72
N LEU A 306 15.80 6.62 8.58
CA LEU A 306 16.67 6.26 9.70
C LEU A 306 18.10 5.94 9.21
N PRO A 307 19.15 6.48 9.86
CA PRO A 307 20.54 6.22 9.47
C PRO A 307 20.90 4.73 9.44
N ALA A 308 20.20 3.90 10.23
CA ALA A 308 20.35 2.45 10.21
C ALA A 308 19.98 1.84 8.86
N ILE A 309 18.88 2.29 8.24
CA ILE A 309 18.44 1.81 6.92
C ILE A 309 19.49 2.14 5.86
N LYS A 310 20.04 3.37 5.88
CA LYS A 310 21.11 3.78 4.94
C LYS A 310 22.33 2.86 5.01
N ARG A 311 22.74 2.47 6.23
CA ARG A 311 23.85 1.52 6.43
C ARG A 311 23.50 0.11 5.94
N LEU A 312 22.28 -0.36 6.18
CA LEU A 312 21.83 -1.68 5.74
C LEU A 312 21.84 -1.82 4.22
N LEU A 313 21.54 -0.75 3.46
CA LEU A 313 21.55 -0.76 1.99
C LEU A 313 22.94 -0.99 1.36
N ILE A 314 24.03 -0.87 2.13
CA ILE A 314 25.38 -1.24 1.66
C ILE A 314 25.49 -2.76 1.49
N ILE A 315 24.82 -3.53 2.35
CA ILE A 315 24.98 -4.98 2.43
C ILE A 315 24.58 -5.69 1.12
N PRO A 316 23.42 -5.40 0.49
CA PRO A 316 23.05 -5.98 -0.81
C PRO A 316 24.08 -5.73 -1.92
N ILE A 317 24.72 -4.56 -1.94
CA ILE A 317 25.74 -4.23 -2.95
C ILE A 317 26.96 -5.13 -2.77
N VAL A 318 27.47 -5.18 -1.53
CA VAL A 318 28.65 -5.96 -1.17
C VAL A 318 28.43 -7.46 -1.42
N THR A 319 27.29 -7.98 -0.98
CA THR A 319 26.93 -9.41 -1.16
C THR A 319 26.73 -9.78 -2.62
N THR A 320 26.18 -8.88 -3.45
CA THR A 320 26.06 -9.10 -4.90
C THR A 320 27.44 -9.20 -5.56
N ILE A 321 28.38 -8.30 -5.22
CA ILE A 321 29.76 -8.34 -5.73
C ILE A 321 30.47 -9.64 -5.35
N PHE A 322 30.38 -10.05 -4.07
CA PHE A 322 30.97 -11.31 -3.62
C PHE A 322 30.34 -12.54 -4.29
N SER A 323 29.03 -12.52 -4.53
CA SER A 323 28.33 -13.62 -5.22
C SER A 323 28.76 -13.75 -6.68
N LEU A 324 28.88 -12.63 -7.39
CA LEU A 324 29.41 -12.61 -8.77
C LEU A 324 30.88 -13.06 -8.81
N GLY A 325 31.72 -12.55 -7.92
CA GLY A 325 33.13 -12.95 -7.83
C GLY A 325 33.29 -14.43 -7.54
N LEU A 326 32.47 -14.99 -6.65
CA LEU A 326 32.46 -16.42 -6.34
C LEU A 326 32.00 -17.26 -7.55
N LEU A 327 30.97 -16.82 -8.27
CA LEU A 327 30.48 -17.50 -9.47
C LEU A 327 31.56 -17.52 -10.57
N ILE A 328 32.16 -16.37 -10.88
CA ILE A 328 33.22 -16.23 -11.88
C ILE A 328 34.43 -17.11 -11.50
N SER A 329 34.88 -17.03 -10.26
CA SER A 329 35.97 -17.87 -9.74
C SER A 329 35.63 -19.36 -9.83
N THR A 330 34.37 -19.75 -9.60
CA THR A 330 33.94 -21.14 -9.73
C THR A 330 34.03 -21.62 -11.18
N CYS A 331 33.59 -20.81 -12.14
CA CYS A 331 33.61 -21.13 -13.57
C CYS A 331 35.02 -21.13 -14.17
N VAL A 332 35.85 -20.13 -13.87
CA VAL A 332 37.22 -19.99 -14.44
C VAL A 332 38.12 -21.16 -14.02
N TYR A 333 38.03 -21.56 -12.76
CA TYR A 333 38.83 -22.66 -12.23
C TYR A 333 38.07 -24.01 -12.26
N TRP A 334 37.09 -24.14 -13.15
CA TRP A 334 36.40 -25.41 -13.38
C TRP A 334 37.27 -26.32 -14.24
N ASN A 335 37.88 -27.33 -13.64
CA ASN A 335 38.61 -28.37 -14.38
C ASN A 335 38.01 -29.73 -14.07
N LYS A 336 37.41 -30.38 -15.09
CA LYS A 336 36.70 -31.67 -14.95
C LYS A 336 37.58 -32.80 -14.40
N GLU A 337 38.90 -32.71 -14.56
CA GLU A 337 39.83 -33.77 -14.13
C GLU A 337 40.40 -33.55 -12.72
N LYS A 338 40.42 -32.30 -12.23
CA LYS A 338 41.10 -31.92 -10.96
C LYS A 338 40.17 -31.41 -9.88
N THR A 339 38.88 -31.19 -10.20
CA THR A 339 37.93 -30.58 -9.27
C THR A 339 36.73 -31.47 -9.03
N ASP A 340 36.24 -31.45 -7.80
CA ASP A 340 35.05 -32.18 -7.39
C ASP A 340 33.81 -31.57 -8.05
N PHE A 341 33.29 -32.28 -9.06
CA PHE A 341 32.15 -31.85 -9.86
C PHE A 341 30.93 -31.49 -8.99
N SER A 342 30.63 -32.31 -7.98
CA SER A 342 29.47 -32.10 -7.10
C SER A 342 29.58 -30.81 -6.30
N LYS A 343 30.76 -30.51 -5.76
CA LYS A 343 31.01 -29.28 -4.99
C LYS A 343 30.94 -28.02 -5.84
N ASN A 344 31.44 -28.08 -7.07
CA ASN A 344 31.35 -26.95 -7.98
C ASN A 344 29.90 -26.69 -8.41
N VAL A 345 29.14 -27.74 -8.75
CA VAL A 345 27.71 -27.59 -9.07
C VAL A 345 26.95 -26.99 -7.89
N CYS A 346 27.15 -27.50 -6.67
CA CYS A 346 26.54 -26.95 -5.46
C CYS A 346 26.90 -25.47 -5.26
N THR A 347 28.15 -25.08 -5.49
CA THR A 347 28.59 -23.69 -5.36
C THR A 347 27.93 -22.78 -6.39
N ILE A 348 27.80 -23.23 -7.65
CA ILE A 348 27.07 -22.48 -8.68
C ILE A 348 25.60 -22.30 -8.30
N VAL A 349 24.93 -23.37 -7.85
CA VAL A 349 23.51 -23.29 -7.42
C VAL A 349 23.33 -22.27 -6.29
N ILE A 350 24.24 -22.27 -5.30
CA ILE A 350 24.21 -21.29 -4.20
C ILE A 350 24.43 -19.87 -4.72
N CYS A 351 25.38 -19.66 -5.63
CA CYS A 351 25.57 -18.35 -6.27
C CYS A 351 24.32 -17.90 -7.04
N CYS A 352 23.67 -18.80 -7.78
CA CYS A 352 22.41 -18.50 -8.47
C CYS A 352 21.32 -18.05 -7.48
N VAL A 353 21.19 -18.72 -6.33
CA VAL A 353 20.27 -18.31 -5.26
C VAL A 353 20.58 -16.89 -4.77
N PHE A 354 21.85 -16.56 -4.53
CA PHE A 354 22.23 -15.20 -4.11
C PHE A 354 21.92 -14.15 -5.18
N LEU A 355 22.16 -14.45 -6.46
CA LEU A 355 21.87 -13.52 -7.55
C LEU A 355 20.36 -13.34 -7.78
N ILE A 356 19.57 -14.41 -7.64
CA ILE A 356 18.10 -14.32 -7.67
C ILE A 356 17.61 -13.42 -6.52
N PHE A 357 18.20 -13.56 -5.32
CA PHE A 357 17.91 -12.66 -4.21
C PHE A 357 18.27 -11.21 -4.55
N SER A 358 19.42 -10.94 -5.16
CA SER A 358 19.78 -9.60 -5.64
C SER A 358 18.76 -9.05 -6.63
N VAL A 359 18.33 -9.83 -7.63
CA VAL A 359 17.29 -9.41 -8.57
C VAL A 359 15.98 -9.09 -7.85
N PHE A 360 15.60 -9.90 -6.86
CA PHE A 360 14.43 -9.66 -6.03
C PHE A 360 14.55 -8.36 -5.20
N LEU A 361 15.73 -8.05 -4.67
CA LEU A 361 16.00 -6.78 -4.00
C LEU A 361 15.92 -5.59 -4.96
N ASN A 362 16.37 -5.74 -6.22
CA ASN A 362 16.23 -4.69 -7.23
C ASN A 362 14.76 -4.36 -7.53
N TYR A 363 13.88 -5.37 -7.59
CA TYR A 363 12.44 -5.15 -7.75
C TYR A 363 11.86 -4.22 -6.66
N TRP A 364 12.40 -4.28 -5.45
CA TRP A 364 12.00 -3.45 -4.30
C TRP A 364 12.80 -2.14 -4.17
N ASN A 365 13.65 -1.79 -5.14
CA ASN A 365 14.56 -0.64 -5.08
C ASN A 365 15.53 -0.69 -3.88
N LEU A 366 15.88 -1.89 -3.42
CA LEU A 366 16.82 -2.12 -2.31
C LEU A 366 18.28 -2.29 -2.77
N LEU A 367 18.51 -2.28 -4.08
CA LEU A 367 19.84 -2.20 -4.68
C LEU A 367 20.09 -0.79 -5.23
N GLY A 368 21.12 -0.15 -4.69
CA GLY A 368 21.40 1.27 -4.91
C GLY A 368 20.61 2.15 -3.94
N PHE A 369 21.18 3.29 -3.55
CA PHE A 369 20.61 4.24 -2.61
C PHE A 369 19.44 5.01 -3.25
N LYS A 370 18.37 4.31 -3.62
CA LYS A 370 17.16 4.86 -4.27
C LYS A 370 16.15 5.30 -3.21
N PHE A 371 16.35 6.45 -2.57
CA PHE A 371 15.45 7.02 -1.57
C PHE A 371 15.46 8.54 -1.58
#